data_AF-A0A820MBU5-F1
#
_entry.id   AF-A0A820MBU5-F1
#
_cell.length_a   1.000
_cell.length_b   1.000
_cell.length_c   1.000
_cell.angle_alpha   90.00
_cell.angle_beta   90.00
_cell.angle_gamma   90.00
#
_symmetry.space_group_name_H-M   'P 1'
#
loop_
_entity.id
_entity.type
_entity.pdbx_description
1 polymer ?
#
loop_
_entity_poly.entity_id
_entity_poly.type
_entity_poly.pdbx_seq_one_letter_code
_entity_poly.pdbx_strand_id
1 'polypeptide(L)'
;MDLSNEYPQGKEFIWWPFTSCTSSLNIINKYIDQNVARTMFNIVCHSTKDISQYSSYKEEEVLCYLARQFIVKSCLHAKNQLYIIYIEEIQLE
;
A
#
# COMPACT_ATOMS: atom_id res chain seq x y z
N MET A 1 6.92 -6.51 -8.92
CA MET A 1 6.15 -7.58 -9.58
C MET A 1 4.68 -7.20 -9.67
N ASP A 2 3.94 -7.84 -10.57
CA ASP A 2 2.48 -7.75 -10.68
C ASP A 2 1.82 -8.71 -9.69
N LEU A 3 0.98 -8.19 -8.80
CA LEU A 3 0.22 -8.96 -7.80
C LEU A 3 -1.29 -8.94 -8.09
N SER A 4 -1.74 -8.41 -9.22
CA SER A 4 -3.17 -8.19 -9.51
C SER A 4 -4.00 -9.49 -9.47
N ASN A 5 -3.42 -10.63 -9.88
CA ASN A 5 -4.06 -11.94 -9.81
C ASN A 5 -4.22 -12.46 -8.37
N GLU A 6 -3.33 -12.07 -7.46
CA GLU A 6 -3.39 -12.48 -6.05
C GLU A 6 -4.39 -11.64 -5.26
N TYR A 7 -4.71 -10.44 -5.72
CA TYR A 7 -5.62 -9.49 -5.06
C TYR A 7 -6.74 -9.06 -6.01
N PRO A 8 -7.64 -9.98 -6.40
CA PRO A 8 -8.81 -9.61 -7.19
C PRO A 8 -9.76 -8.74 -6.36
N GLN A 9 -10.52 -7.88 -7.05
CA GLN A 9 -11.54 -7.04 -6.42
C GLN A 9 -12.53 -7.87 -5.59
N GLY A 10 -12.88 -7.38 -4.40
CA GLY A 10 -13.74 -8.05 -3.43
C GLY A 10 -13.03 -9.06 -2.54
N LYS A 11 -11.75 -9.37 -2.78
CA LYS A 11 -10.98 -10.25 -1.89
C LYS A 11 -10.75 -9.59 -0.53
N GLU A 12 -11.10 -10.32 0.52
CA GLU A 12 -10.67 -10.02 1.89
C GLU A 12 -9.42 -10.81 2.24
N PHE A 13 -8.53 -10.21 3.03
CA PHE A 13 -7.29 -10.87 3.45
C PHE A 13 -6.68 -10.21 4.70
N ILE A 14 -5.76 -10.92 5.34
CA ILE A 14 -4.98 -10.40 6.47
C ILE A 14 -3.64 -9.88 5.96
N TRP A 15 -3.36 -8.61 6.25
CA TRP A 15 -2.05 -7.99 6.03
C TRP A 15 -1.12 -8.33 7.19
N TRP A 16 -0.36 -9.41 7.03
CA TRP A 16 0.49 -9.94 8.10
C TRP A 16 1.68 -9.08 8.52
N PRO A 17 2.41 -8.38 7.62
CA PRO A 17 3.63 -7.68 8.04
C PRO A 17 3.34 -6.28 8.59
N PHE A 18 4.25 -5.77 9.43
CA PHE A 18 4.40 -4.32 9.53
C PHE A 18 4.86 -3.78 8.19
N THR A 19 4.29 -2.67 7.74
CA THR A 19 4.65 -2.09 6.45
C THR A 19 4.84 -0.60 6.59
N SER A 20 6.02 -0.15 6.21
CA SER A 20 6.31 1.27 6.04
C SER A 20 5.63 1.77 4.78
N CYS A 21 4.93 2.89 4.89
CA CYS A 21 4.15 3.54 3.86
C CYS A 21 4.44 5.05 3.88
N THR A 22 3.95 5.76 2.88
CA THR A 22 3.99 7.23 2.89
C THR A 22 2.69 7.81 2.37
N SER A 23 2.27 8.94 2.95
CA SER A 23 1.17 9.77 2.45
C SER A 23 1.57 10.61 1.23
N SER A 24 2.87 10.68 0.92
CA SER A 24 3.41 11.60 -0.08
C SER A 24 3.63 10.91 -1.43
N LEU A 25 2.81 11.26 -2.43
CA LEU A 25 3.02 10.81 -3.81
C LEU A 25 4.39 11.24 -4.37
N ASN A 26 4.93 12.36 -3.88
CA ASN A 26 6.25 12.85 -4.29
C ASN A 26 7.39 11.92 -3.83
N ILE A 27 7.25 11.31 -2.65
CA ILE A 27 8.20 10.33 -2.14
C ILE A 27 8.08 9.05 -2.96
N ILE A 28 6.86 8.56 -3.18
CA ILE A 28 6.59 7.35 -3.99
C ILE A 28 7.21 7.46 -5.38
N ASN A 29 7.12 8.62 -6.04
CA ASN A 29 7.67 8.81 -7.38
C ASN A 29 9.20 8.55 -7.46
N LYS A 30 9.93 8.68 -6.35
CA LYS A 30 11.37 8.37 -6.27
C LYS A 30 11.66 6.87 -6.30
N TYR A 31 10.69 6.03 -5.92
CA TYR A 31 10.82 4.56 -5.84
C TYR A 31 10.21 3.82 -7.03
N ILE A 32 9.69 4.56 -8.02
CA ILE A 32 9.00 4.02 -9.18
C ILE A 32 9.98 3.89 -10.36
N ASP A 33 10.56 2.70 -10.59
CA ASP A 33 11.38 2.41 -11.79
C ASP A 33 10.50 1.98 -12.98
N GLN A 34 10.43 2.83 -14.00
CA GLN A 34 9.51 2.73 -15.15
C GLN A 34 9.72 1.49 -16.04
N ASN A 35 10.83 0.78 -15.89
CA ASN A 35 11.16 -0.36 -16.75
C ASN A 35 10.76 -1.71 -16.17
N VAL A 36 10.23 -1.75 -14.93
CA VAL A 36 9.95 -3.01 -14.21
C VAL A 36 8.49 -3.06 -13.76
N ALA A 37 7.85 -4.22 -13.96
CA ALA A 37 6.51 -4.49 -13.47
C ALA A 37 6.44 -4.33 -11.94
N ARG A 38 5.47 -3.54 -11.47
CA ARG A 38 5.37 -3.15 -10.06
C ARG A 38 3.93 -3.00 -9.63
N THR A 39 3.70 -3.30 -8.36
CA THR A 39 2.41 -3.15 -7.71
C THR A 39 2.52 -2.04 -6.69
N MET A 40 1.60 -1.08 -6.74
CA MET A 40 1.42 -0.04 -5.72
C MET A 40 0.12 -0.31 -4.98
N PHE A 41 0.20 -0.46 -3.67
CA PHE A 41 -0.97 -0.52 -2.82
C PHE A 41 -1.39 0.91 -2.46
N ASN A 42 -2.59 1.30 -2.85
CA ASN A 42 -3.24 2.48 -2.31
C ASN A 42 -4.05 2.02 -1.09
N ILE A 43 -3.69 2.48 0.09
CA ILE A 43 -4.18 1.92 1.36
C ILE A 43 -4.97 2.99 2.10
N VAL A 44 -6.25 2.71 2.37
CA VAL A 44 -7.02 3.42 3.40
C VAL A 44 -6.94 2.59 4.67
N CYS A 45 -6.22 3.08 5.67
CA CYS A 45 -5.97 2.37 6.92
C CYS A 45 -6.15 3.33 8.11
N HIS A 46 -6.82 2.86 9.15
CA HIS A 46 -7.06 3.57 10.40
C HIS A 46 -6.06 3.13 11.48
N SER A 47 -5.55 1.90 11.38
CA SER A 47 -4.54 1.32 12.27
C SER A 47 -3.11 1.65 11.83
N THR A 48 -2.74 2.93 11.93
CA THR A 48 -1.41 3.41 11.54
C THR A 48 -0.73 4.24 12.63
N LYS A 49 0.59 4.40 12.49
CA LYS A 49 1.39 5.33 13.29
C LYS A 49 2.26 6.19 12.37
N ASP A 50 2.11 7.50 12.47
CA ASP A 50 3.11 8.42 11.92
C ASP A 50 4.44 8.21 12.68
N ILE A 51 5.47 7.80 11.93
CA ILE A 51 6.82 7.57 12.44
C ILE A 51 7.85 8.52 11.83
N SER A 52 7.42 9.57 11.11
CA SER A 52 8.30 10.53 10.43
C SER A 52 9.33 11.19 11.38
N GLN A 53 8.97 11.39 12.64
CA GLN A 53 9.86 11.97 13.67
C GLN A 53 10.90 10.98 14.22
N TYR A 54 10.68 9.68 14.02
CA TYR A 54 11.58 8.62 14.48
C TYR A 54 12.41 8.04 13.33
N SER A 55 12.02 8.33 12.09
CA SER A 55 12.74 7.86 10.91
C SER A 55 14.08 8.57 10.76
N SER A 56 15.12 7.81 10.45
CA SER A 56 16.42 8.38 10.03
C SER A 56 16.32 9.08 8.67
N TYR A 57 15.28 8.78 7.91
CA TYR A 57 14.97 9.40 6.63
C TYR A 57 13.93 10.50 6.87
N LYS A 58 14.15 11.70 6.31
CA LYS A 58 13.18 12.80 6.40
C LYS A 58 12.02 12.59 5.41
N GLU A 59 11.30 11.50 5.62
CA GLU A 59 10.18 11.07 4.80
C GLU A 59 8.90 11.17 5.63
N GLU A 60 7.78 11.42 4.96
CA GLU A 60 6.44 11.35 5.55
C GLU A 60 6.07 9.87 5.74
N GLU A 61 6.82 9.20 6.62
CA GLU A 61 6.76 7.77 6.86
C GLU A 61 5.66 7.43 7.86
N VAL A 62 4.78 6.52 7.45
CA VAL A 62 3.64 6.03 8.22
C VAL A 62 3.75 4.52 8.30
N LEU A 63 3.73 3.98 9.51
CA LEU A 63 3.79 2.54 9.75
C LEU A 63 2.37 1.96 9.85
N CYS A 64 2.03 1.05 8.94
CA CYS A 64 0.83 0.23 9.01
C CYS A 64 1.06 -0.94 9.96
N TYR A 65 0.10 -1.20 10.87
CA TYR A 65 0.21 -2.29 11.83
C TYR A 65 0.04 -3.66 11.20
N LEU A 66 0.64 -4.65 11.83
CA LEU A 66 0.54 -6.05 11.45
C LEU A 66 -0.87 -6.62 11.75
N ALA A 67 -1.19 -7.73 11.08
CA ALA A 67 -2.41 -8.53 11.27
C ALA A 67 -3.71 -7.71 11.20
N ARG A 68 -3.78 -6.77 10.26
CA ARG A 68 -5.01 -6.03 9.94
C ARG A 68 -5.76 -6.70 8.81
N GLN A 69 -7.09 -6.63 8.83
CA GLN A 69 -7.92 -7.17 7.76
C GLN A 69 -8.21 -6.06 6.74
N PHE A 70 -8.08 -6.38 5.47
CA PHE A 70 -8.34 -5.48 4.36
C PHE A 70 -9.28 -6.12 3.34
N ILE A 71 -10.00 -5.28 2.61
CA ILE A 71 -10.74 -5.65 1.41
C ILE A 71 -10.18 -4.94 0.19
N VAL A 72 -10.03 -5.66 -0.92
CA VAL A 72 -9.67 -5.09 -2.22
C VAL A 72 -10.88 -4.39 -2.82
N LYS A 73 -10.83 -3.06 -2.91
CA LYS A 73 -11.92 -2.23 -3.43
C LYS A 73 -11.90 -2.11 -4.95
N SER A 74 -10.72 -2.03 -5.56
CA SER A 74 -10.56 -1.96 -7.01
C SER A 74 -9.11 -2.23 -7.43
N CYS A 75 -8.93 -2.66 -8.68
CA CYS A 75 -7.61 -2.82 -9.30
C CYS A 75 -7.54 -1.96 -10.58
N LEU A 76 -6.40 -1.31 -10.81
CA LEU A 76 -6.13 -0.51 -12.00
C LEU A 76 -4.80 -0.96 -12.64
N HIS A 77 -4.86 -1.32 -13.92
CA HIS A 77 -3.66 -1.54 -14.73
C HIS A 77 -3.32 -0.23 -15.46
N ALA A 78 -2.37 0.51 -14.91
CA ALA A 78 -1.87 1.74 -15.51
C ALA A 78 -0.80 1.43 -16.58
N LYS A 79 -0.42 2.46 -17.35
CA LYS A 79 0.68 2.35 -18.32
C LYS A 79 2.01 1.99 -17.61
N ASN A 80 2.97 1.49 -18.38
CA ASN A 80 4.32 1.14 -17.91
C ASN A 80 4.33 0.06 -16.82
N GLN A 81 3.50 -0.97 -16.99
CA GLN A 81 3.47 -2.16 -16.11
C GLN A 81 3.27 -1.80 -14.62
N LEU A 82 2.53 -0.71 -14.35
CA LEU A 82 2.15 -0.28 -13.01
C LEU A 82 0.75 -0.81 -12.70
N TYR A 83 0.67 -1.66 -11.69
CA TYR A 83 -0.56 -2.21 -11.17
C TYR A 83 -0.88 -1.49 -9.86
N ILE A 84 -2.07 -0.90 -9.75
CA ILE A 84 -2.52 -0.21 -8.54
C ILE A 84 -3.63 -1.05 -7.93
N ILE A 85 -3.45 -1.45 -6.68
CA ILE A 85 -4.43 -2.20 -5.90
C ILE A 85 -4.92 -1.27 -4.80
N TYR A 86 -6.20 -0.92 -4.85
CA TYR A 86 -6.84 -0.11 -3.82
C TYR A 86 -7.42 -1.03 -2.75
N ILE A 87 -6.93 -0.89 -1.52
CA ILE A 87 -7.38 -1.65 -0.36
C ILE A 87 -7.86 -0.72 0.75
N GLU A 88 -8.84 -1.19 1.51
CA GLU A 88 -9.43 -0.48 2.65
C GLU A 88 -9.45 -1.40 3.86
N GLU A 89 -9.00 -0.90 5.01
CA GLU A 89 -9.00 -1.65 6.26
C GLU A 89 -10.45 -1.91 6.69
N ILE A 90 -10.74 -3.15 7.05
CA ILE A 90 -12.04 -3.52 7.62
C ILE A 90 -12.01 -3.19 9.10
N GLN A 91 -12.85 -2.26 9.54
CA GLN A 91 -13.09 -2.03 10.96
C GLN A 91 -13.90 -3.19 11.51
N LEU A 92 -13.36 -3.87 12.53
CA LEU A 92 -14.14 -4.76 13.38
C LEU A 92 -14.88 -3.89 14.39
N GLU A 93 -16.22 -3.92 14.35
CA GLU A 93 -17.08 -3.30 15.37
C GLU A 93 -16.87 -3.91 16.76
#